data_AF-A0A503DEK9-F1
#
_entry.id   AF-A0A503DEK9-F1
#
_cell.length_a   1.000
_cell.length_b   1.000
_cell.length_c   1.000
_cell.angle_alpha   90.00
_cell.angle_beta   90.00
_cell.angle_gamma   90.00
#
_symmetry.space_group_name_H-M   'P 1'
#
loop_
_entity.id
_entity.type
_entity.pdbx_description
1 polymer ?
#
loop_
_entity_poly.entity_id
_entity_poly.type
_entity_poly.pdbx_seq_one_letter_code
_entity_poly.pdbx_strand_id
1 'polypeptide(L)'
;MRVLLLTGVLAGCSSSGQIEKQSRTAASAAQTVSVMLDAWMDGAAPFAYTAGTLRSTGKTLADAEAQIRSAGTAEPAEQSALAAAVKDLSAAVARAEAGLQADNRAEVQNAKQDLRRGSRTLATAYARYFAPKP
;
A
#
# COMPACT_ATOMS: atom_id res chain seq x y z
N MET A 1 53.08 -1.66 5.18
CA MET A 1 52.32 -0.50 4.68
C MET A 1 51.18 -0.98 3.79
N ARG A 2 49.95 -1.01 4.32
CA ARG A 2 48.69 -0.73 3.60
C ARG A 2 47.51 -1.04 4.53
N VAL A 3 47.03 0.01 5.19
CA VAL A 3 45.73 0.06 5.85
C VAL A 3 44.69 0.04 4.73
N LEU A 4 43.91 -1.04 4.63
CA LEU A 4 42.68 -1.04 3.83
C LEU A 4 41.57 -0.51 4.74
N LEU A 5 41.36 0.81 4.66
CA LEU A 5 40.17 1.50 5.14
C LEU A 5 38.96 0.95 4.39
N LEU A 6 38.24 0.02 5.01
CA LEU A 6 36.88 -0.33 4.62
C LEU A 6 35.96 0.78 5.11
N THR A 7 35.88 1.86 4.33
CA THR A 7 34.80 2.85 4.40
C THR A 7 33.52 2.19 3.88
N GLY A 8 32.83 1.47 4.77
CA GLY A 8 31.45 1.06 4.57
C GLY A 8 30.56 2.29 4.56
N VAL A 9 30.26 2.81 3.37
CA VAL A 9 29.24 3.83 3.17
C VAL A 9 27.91 3.24 3.64
N LEU A 10 27.40 3.74 4.75
CA LEU A 10 26.00 3.60 5.14
C LEU A 10 25.15 4.19 4.01
N ALA A 11 24.72 3.36 3.06
CA ALA A 11 23.53 3.65 2.28
C ALA A 11 22.32 3.50 3.21
N GLY A 12 22.26 4.33 4.24
CA GLY A 12 21.07 4.50 5.04
C GLY A 12 20.04 5.07 4.10
N CYS A 13 19.01 4.29 3.76
CA CYS A 13 17.78 4.86 3.25
C CYS A 13 17.41 6.00 4.19
N SER A 14 17.50 7.24 3.72
CA SER A 14 16.88 8.34 4.45
C SER A 14 15.44 7.92 4.70
N SER A 15 14.93 8.18 5.88
CA SER A 15 13.59 7.72 6.26
C SER A 15 12.51 8.22 5.30
N SER A 16 12.72 9.39 4.69
CA SER A 16 11.90 9.90 3.58
C SER A 16 11.90 8.96 2.36
N GLY A 17 13.06 8.40 1.98
CA GLY A 17 13.15 7.40 0.90
C GLY A 17 12.49 6.07 1.24
N GLN A 18 12.47 5.67 2.52
CA GLN A 18 11.68 4.52 2.96
C GLN A 18 10.18 4.80 2.83
N ILE A 19 9.71 5.96 3.28
CA ILE A 19 8.30 6.37 3.15
C ILE A 19 7.89 6.45 1.67
N GLU A 20 8.75 6.99 0.80
CA GLU A 20 8.52 7.05 -0.64
C GLU A 20 8.33 5.65 -1.22
N LYS A 21 9.29 4.75 -0.95
CA LYS A 21 9.26 3.37 -1.44
C LYS A 21 7.99 2.66 -0.99
N GLN A 22 7.62 2.77 0.29
CA GLN A 22 6.44 2.07 0.81
C GLN A 22 5.13 2.66 0.31
N SER A 23 5.07 3.97 0.08
CA SER A 23 3.91 4.61 -0.55
C SER A 23 3.71 4.11 -1.99
N ARG A 24 4.78 3.96 -2.76
CA ARG A 24 4.73 3.40 -4.13
C ARG A 24 4.37 1.91 -4.13
N THR A 25 4.90 1.14 -3.18
CA THR A 25 4.51 -0.26 -2.97
C THR A 25 3.02 -0.37 -2.72
N ALA A 26 2.48 0.46 -1.81
CA ALA A 26 1.05 0.47 -1.49
C ALA A 26 0.17 0.85 -2.70
N ALA A 27 0.57 1.87 -3.47
CA ALA A 27 -0.14 2.25 -4.69
C ALA A 27 -0.16 1.11 -5.73
N SER A 28 0.98 0.45 -5.93
CA SER A 28 1.09 -0.67 -6.88
C SER A 28 0.25 -1.88 -6.43
N ALA A 29 0.28 -2.19 -5.13
CA ALA A 29 -0.56 -3.21 -4.51
C ALA A 29 -2.06 -2.93 -4.72
N ALA A 30 -2.51 -1.70 -4.47
CA ALA A 30 -3.91 -1.31 -4.68
C ALA A 30 -4.35 -1.44 -6.15
N GLN A 31 -3.45 -1.13 -7.09
CA GLN A 31 -3.70 -1.32 -8.52
C GLN A 31 -3.84 -2.80 -8.89
N THR A 32 -2.95 -3.66 -8.39
CA THR A 32 -3.02 -5.12 -8.58
C THR A 32 -4.36 -5.67 -8.10
N VAL A 33 -4.82 -5.28 -6.90
CA VAL A 33 -6.13 -5.74 -6.39
C VAL A 33 -7.27 -5.24 -7.26
N SER A 34 -7.22 -3.97 -7.71
CA SER A 34 -8.27 -3.42 -8.56
C SER A 34 -8.44 -4.23 -9.85
N VAL A 35 -7.33 -4.53 -10.55
CA VAL A 35 -7.32 -5.36 -11.76
C VAL A 35 -7.77 -6.79 -11.47
N MET A 36 -7.32 -7.37 -10.36
CA MET A 36 -7.70 -8.74 -9.97
C MET A 36 -9.21 -8.87 -9.70
N LEU A 37 -9.79 -7.87 -9.05
CA LEU A 37 -11.23 -7.82 -8.78
C LEU A 37 -12.05 -7.58 -10.04
N ASP A 38 -11.58 -6.74 -10.97
CA ASP A 38 -12.19 -6.61 -12.29
C ASP A 38 -12.22 -7.97 -13.01
N ALA A 39 -11.07 -8.64 -13.11
CA ALA A 39 -10.96 -9.94 -13.76
C ALA A 39 -11.85 -11.02 -13.12
N TRP A 40 -11.97 -11.05 -11.78
CA TRP A 40 -12.85 -11.99 -11.11
C TRP A 40 -14.34 -11.72 -11.41
N MET A 41 -14.76 -10.45 -11.36
CA MET A 41 -16.15 -10.10 -11.63
C MET A 41 -16.55 -10.36 -13.08
N ASP A 42 -15.63 -10.19 -14.01
CA ASP A 42 -15.82 -10.52 -15.42
C ASP A 42 -15.74 -12.04 -15.70
N GLY A 43 -15.48 -12.86 -14.67
CA GLY A 43 -15.38 -14.31 -14.77
C GLY A 43 -14.06 -14.81 -15.39
N ALA A 44 -13.08 -13.92 -15.58
CA ALA A 44 -11.78 -14.24 -16.17
C ALA A 44 -10.75 -14.76 -15.16
N ALA A 45 -10.93 -14.50 -13.85
CA ALA A 45 -10.01 -14.95 -12.80
C ALA A 45 -10.61 -16.06 -11.91
N PRO A 46 -9.91 -17.19 -11.69
CA PRO A 46 -10.37 -18.25 -10.77
C PRO A 46 -10.39 -17.80 -9.31
N PHE A 47 -11.41 -18.22 -8.56
CA PHE A 47 -11.60 -17.87 -7.14
C PHE A 47 -10.33 -18.04 -6.28
N ALA A 48 -9.70 -19.23 -6.32
CA ALA A 48 -8.55 -19.52 -5.44
C ALA A 48 -7.36 -18.61 -5.72
N TYR A 49 -7.14 -18.26 -6.98
CA TYR A 49 -6.07 -17.35 -7.40
C TYR A 49 -6.38 -15.91 -6.99
N THR A 50 -7.62 -15.45 -7.18
CA THR A 50 -8.10 -14.14 -6.72
C THR A 50 -7.94 -14.01 -5.21
N ALA A 51 -8.43 -14.99 -4.43
CA ALA A 51 -8.34 -14.98 -2.97
C ALA A 51 -6.89 -14.96 -2.46
N GLY A 52 -6.01 -15.79 -3.04
CA GLY A 52 -4.59 -15.79 -2.71
C GLY A 52 -3.90 -14.45 -3.01
N THR A 53 -4.23 -13.84 -4.15
CA THR A 53 -3.70 -12.53 -4.55
C THR A 53 -4.14 -11.43 -3.57
N LEU A 54 -5.44 -11.38 -3.23
CA LEU A 54 -5.98 -10.41 -2.27
C LEU A 54 -5.30 -10.54 -0.91
N ARG A 55 -5.17 -11.77 -0.39
CA ARG A 55 -4.51 -12.01 0.90
C ARG A 55 -3.06 -11.57 0.91
N SER A 56 -2.29 -11.96 -0.12
CA SER A 56 -0.89 -11.56 -0.21
C SER A 56 -0.75 -10.04 -0.34
N THR A 57 -1.62 -9.40 -1.10
CA THR A 57 -1.57 -7.94 -1.30
C THR A 57 -2.02 -7.18 -0.06
N GLY A 58 -3.03 -7.67 0.67
CA GLY A 58 -3.43 -7.14 1.96
C GLY A 58 -2.30 -7.15 2.98
N LYS A 59 -1.50 -8.24 3.00
CA LYS A 59 -0.29 -8.30 3.81
C LYS A 59 0.75 -7.26 3.38
N THR A 60 1.01 -7.11 2.07
CA THR A 60 1.91 -6.08 1.56
C THR A 60 1.48 -4.67 1.97
N LEU A 61 0.18 -4.37 1.96
CA LEU A 61 -0.35 -3.08 2.40
C LEU A 61 -0.17 -2.87 3.90
N ALA A 62 -0.46 -3.88 4.73
CA ALA A 62 -0.23 -3.82 6.18
C ALA A 62 1.26 -3.64 6.53
N ASP A 63 2.15 -4.32 5.81
CA ASP A 63 3.61 -4.18 5.99
C ASP A 63 4.08 -2.77 5.56
N ALA A 64 3.57 -2.24 4.45
CA ALA A 64 3.88 -0.89 3.99
C ALA A 64 3.39 0.17 4.99
N GLU A 65 2.17 0.03 5.53
CA GLU A 65 1.62 0.89 6.58
C GLU A 65 2.52 0.89 7.82
N ALA A 66 2.91 -0.29 8.31
CA ALA A 66 3.76 -0.43 9.48
C ALA A 66 5.13 0.24 9.25
N GLN A 67 5.72 0.03 8.07
CA GLN A 67 7.01 0.62 7.72
C GLN A 67 6.95 2.14 7.50
N ILE A 68 5.82 2.68 7.02
CA ILE A 68 5.61 4.13 6.96
C ILE A 68 5.54 4.69 8.38
N ARG A 69 4.75 4.08 9.27
CA ARG A 69 4.58 4.53 10.66
C ARG A 69 5.88 4.49 11.47
N SER A 70 6.72 3.48 11.26
CA SER A 70 7.96 3.31 12.02
C SER A 70 9.12 4.15 11.52
N ALA A 71 8.99 4.79 10.36
CA ALA A 71 10.06 5.59 9.78
C ALA A 71 10.26 6.88 10.61
N GLY A 72 11.49 7.34 10.81
CA GLY A 72 11.72 8.67 11.44
C GLY A 72 11.28 9.81 10.52
N THR A 73 10.56 10.81 10.97
CA THR A 73 10.10 11.90 10.09
C THR A 73 10.17 13.25 10.80
N ALA A 74 10.46 14.31 10.03
CA ALA A 74 10.25 15.68 10.48
C ALA A 74 8.76 16.08 10.39
N GLU A 75 7.96 15.30 9.65
CA GLU A 75 6.57 15.58 9.28
C GLU A 75 5.63 14.50 9.82
N PRO A 76 5.36 14.46 11.14
CA PRO A 76 4.59 13.38 11.77
C PRO A 76 3.11 13.37 11.37
N ALA A 77 2.52 14.54 11.10
CA ALA A 77 1.13 14.63 10.69
C ALA A 77 0.91 14.06 9.27
N GLU A 78 1.78 14.40 8.33
CA GLU A 78 1.74 13.93 6.96
C GLU A 78 2.10 12.44 6.87
N GLN A 79 3.06 11.97 7.67
CA GLN A 79 3.34 10.53 7.79
C GLN A 79 2.12 9.76 8.31
N SER A 80 1.44 10.29 9.32
CA SER A 80 0.22 9.69 9.87
C SER A 80 -0.90 9.63 8.81
N ALA A 81 -1.07 10.69 8.02
CA ALA A 81 -2.03 10.72 6.91
C ALA A 81 -1.71 9.69 5.82
N LEU A 82 -0.41 9.52 5.47
CA LEU A 82 0.04 8.48 4.56
C LEU A 82 -0.27 7.07 5.10
N ALA A 83 0.11 6.80 6.34
CA ALA A 83 -0.14 5.50 6.97
C ALA A 83 -1.66 5.20 7.05
N ALA A 84 -2.49 6.20 7.38
CA ALA A 84 -3.93 6.07 7.39
C ALA A 84 -4.50 5.71 6.01
N ALA A 85 -4.02 6.37 4.95
CA ALA A 85 -4.45 6.04 3.58
C ALA A 85 -4.09 4.60 3.17
N VAL A 86 -2.90 4.11 3.55
CA VAL A 86 -2.50 2.72 3.30
C VAL A 86 -3.32 1.74 4.13
N LYS A 87 -3.64 2.09 5.38
CA LYS A 87 -4.53 1.30 6.24
C LYS A 87 -5.92 1.15 5.62
N ASP A 88 -6.50 2.23 5.09
CA ASP A 88 -7.80 2.20 4.43
C ASP A 88 -7.80 1.29 3.18
N LEU A 89 -6.71 1.32 2.41
CA LEU A 89 -6.51 0.38 1.30
C LEU A 89 -6.48 -1.07 1.81
N SER A 90 -5.70 -1.36 2.86
CA SER A 90 -5.63 -2.70 3.46
C SER A 90 -7.01 -3.20 3.92
N ALA A 91 -7.78 -2.34 4.59
CA ALA A 91 -9.14 -2.65 5.02
C ALA A 91 -10.11 -2.88 3.85
N ALA A 92 -9.96 -2.14 2.75
CA ALA A 92 -10.75 -2.37 1.54
C ALA A 92 -10.38 -3.71 0.86
N VAL A 93 -9.10 -4.09 0.82
CA VAL A 93 -8.69 -5.43 0.34
C VAL A 93 -9.28 -6.54 1.21
N ALA A 94 -9.24 -6.39 2.53
CA ALA A 94 -9.81 -7.37 3.45
C ALA A 94 -11.33 -7.55 3.25
N ARG A 95 -12.06 -6.45 3.04
CA ARG A 95 -13.49 -6.50 2.71
C ARG A 95 -13.75 -7.14 1.34
N ALA A 96 -12.91 -6.86 0.35
CA ALA A 96 -13.00 -7.53 -0.95
C ALA A 96 -12.77 -9.05 -0.83
N GLU A 97 -11.82 -9.49 0.00
CA GLU A 97 -11.57 -10.92 0.25
C GLU A 97 -12.76 -11.58 0.95
N ALA A 98 -13.34 -10.93 1.95
CA ALA A 98 -14.54 -11.42 2.62
C ALA A 98 -15.75 -11.51 1.67
N GLY A 99 -15.95 -10.48 0.84
CA GLY A 99 -16.99 -10.45 -0.19
C GLY A 99 -16.81 -11.57 -1.21
N LEU A 100 -15.57 -11.79 -1.66
CA LEU A 100 -15.20 -12.90 -2.55
C LEU A 100 -15.54 -14.26 -1.92
N GLN A 101 -15.11 -14.50 -0.68
CA GLN A 101 -15.36 -15.77 0.04
C GLN A 101 -16.86 -16.05 0.24
N ALA A 102 -17.67 -15.01 0.37
CA ALA A 102 -19.13 -15.11 0.49
C ALA A 102 -19.87 -15.15 -0.87
N ASP A 103 -19.14 -15.15 -2.00
CA ASP A 103 -19.69 -14.94 -3.35
C ASP A 103 -20.59 -13.70 -3.46
N ASN A 104 -20.33 -12.69 -2.64
CA ASN A 104 -21.11 -11.47 -2.55
C ASN A 104 -20.52 -10.41 -3.49
N ARG A 105 -20.98 -10.42 -4.74
CA ARG A 105 -20.56 -9.46 -5.77
C ARG A 105 -20.83 -8.00 -5.39
N ALA A 106 -21.89 -7.70 -4.63
CA ALA A 106 -22.17 -6.34 -4.20
C ALA A 106 -21.12 -5.84 -3.20
N GLU A 107 -20.71 -6.69 -2.25
CA GLU A 107 -19.65 -6.36 -1.29
C GLU A 107 -18.30 -6.17 -1.99
N VAL A 108 -17.98 -7.01 -2.98
CA VAL A 108 -16.77 -6.84 -3.80
C VAL A 108 -16.79 -5.50 -4.54
N GLN A 109 -17.94 -5.10 -5.11
CA GLN A 109 -18.07 -3.80 -5.78
C GLN A 109 -17.92 -2.62 -4.81
N ASN A 110 -18.49 -2.69 -3.62
CA ASN A 110 -18.32 -1.66 -2.59
C ASN A 110 -16.84 -1.54 -2.18
N ALA A 111 -16.18 -2.67 -1.93
CA ALA A 111 -14.76 -2.70 -1.60
C ALA A 111 -13.89 -2.10 -2.72
N LYS A 112 -14.24 -2.31 -4.00
CA LYS A 112 -13.57 -1.64 -5.13
C LYS A 112 -13.74 -0.13 -5.12
N GLN A 113 -14.93 0.38 -4.78
CA GLN A 113 -15.14 1.83 -4.66
C GLN A 113 -14.28 2.40 -3.53
N ASP A 114 -14.14 1.67 -2.44
CA ASP A 114 -13.29 2.06 -1.32
C ASP A 114 -11.79 1.98 -1.66
N LEU A 115 -11.35 0.98 -2.44
CA LEU A 115 -9.99 0.95 -3.00
C LEU A 115 -9.70 2.17 -3.87
N ARG A 116 -10.64 2.57 -4.74
CA ARG A 116 -10.51 3.78 -5.57
C ARG A 116 -10.43 5.05 -4.71
N ARG A 117 -11.24 5.13 -3.65
CA ARG A 117 -11.21 6.25 -2.69
C ARG A 117 -9.86 6.29 -1.97
N GLY A 118 -9.43 5.17 -1.38
CA GLY A 118 -8.16 5.05 -0.68
C GLY A 118 -6.96 5.37 -1.57
N SER A 119 -6.98 4.98 -2.84
CA SER A 119 -5.92 5.30 -3.80
C SER A 119 -5.80 6.80 -4.06
N ARG A 120 -6.91 7.52 -4.17
CA ARG A 120 -6.91 8.99 -4.30
C ARG A 120 -6.43 9.67 -3.01
N THR A 121 -6.86 9.16 -1.85
CA THR A 121 -6.39 9.64 -0.55
C THR A 121 -4.88 9.44 -0.41
N LEU A 122 -4.35 8.28 -0.78
CA LEU A 122 -2.93 7.98 -0.78
C LEU A 122 -2.15 8.94 -1.68
N ALA A 123 -2.62 9.15 -2.92
CA ALA A 123 -1.99 10.10 -3.84
C ALA A 123 -1.95 11.54 -3.27
N THR A 124 -3.03 11.97 -2.63
CA THR A 124 -3.11 13.29 -1.98
C THR A 124 -2.16 13.40 -0.78
N ALA A 125 -2.14 12.38 0.09
CA ALA A 125 -1.26 12.33 1.24
C ALA A 125 0.23 12.29 0.83
N TYR A 126 0.55 11.54 -0.22
CA TYR A 126 1.88 11.48 -0.82
C TYR A 126 2.32 12.86 -1.32
N ALA A 127 1.48 13.54 -2.12
CA ALA A 127 1.80 14.87 -2.63
C ALA A 127 2.06 15.88 -1.51
N ARG A 128 1.31 15.80 -0.39
CA ARG A 128 1.50 16.67 0.78
C ARG A 128 2.80 16.36 1.54
N TYR A 129 3.11 15.08 1.74
CA TYR A 129 4.32 14.67 2.46
C TYR A 129 5.59 15.15 1.76
N PHE A 130 5.63 15.04 0.42
CA PHE A 130 6.79 15.40 -0.41
C PHE A 130 6.74 16.83 -0.97
N ALA A 131 5.76 17.64 -0.56
CA ALA A 131 5.71 19.04 -0.95
C ALA A 131 6.91 19.81 -0.34
N PRO A 132 7.46 20.80 -1.05
CA PRO A 132 8.44 21.71 -0.47
C PRO A 132 7.90 22.35 0.81
N LYS A 133 8.69 22.31 1.87
CA LYS A 133 8.35 22.93 3.16
C LYS A 133 8.87 24.37 3.18
N PRO A 134 8.11 25.32 3.74
CA PRO A 134 8.54 26.71 3.88
C PRO A 134 9.74 26.86 4.81
#